data_AF-A0AAV1SKU3-F1
#
_entry.id   AF-A0AAV1SKU3-F1
#
_cell.length_a   1.000
_cell.length_b   1.000
_cell.length_c   1.000
_cell.angle_alpha   90.00
_cell.angle_beta   90.00
_cell.angle_gamma   90.00
#
_symmetry.space_group_name_H-M   'P 1'
#
loop_
_entity.id
_entity.type
_entity.pdbx_description
1 polymer ?
#
loop_
_entity_poly.entity_id
_entity_poly.type
_entity_poly.pdbx_seq_one_letter_code
_entity_poly.pdbx_strand_id
1 'polypeptide(L)'
;MLVFSLLSNEVGFALGDIGTAVSYAPPYLPTKCHGNRQDQFPPGNFFASVSEGIWDNGAACGRRYKLRCISGNNRPCKDETIDVWVVDFCRKSPCPSTFLLSTDAFSAVSRSPSTRINVEYIQYDRIQLRHVAELYHADGSEIQERSITVKTREGKRKNFQQEESFNVVRKREKRD
;
A
#
# COMPACT_ATOMS: atom_id res chain seq x y z
N MET A 1 11.54 -23.98 40.93
CA MET A 1 11.31 -22.68 40.25
C MET A 1 10.94 -22.97 38.80
N LEU A 2 9.64 -23.01 38.47
CA LEU A 2 9.15 -23.20 37.10
C LEU A 2 9.18 -21.86 36.37
N VAL A 3 10.02 -21.73 35.34
CA VAL A 3 10.08 -20.53 34.49
C VAL A 3 9.07 -20.70 33.36
N PHE A 4 7.89 -20.10 33.49
CA PHE A 4 6.95 -19.94 32.38
C PHE A 4 7.35 -18.71 31.57
N SER A 5 8.09 -18.90 30.49
CA SER A 5 8.35 -17.84 29.52
C SER A 5 7.21 -17.77 28.51
N LEU A 6 6.41 -16.71 28.62
CA LEU A 6 5.33 -16.35 27.72
C LEU A 6 5.90 -16.03 26.32
N LEU A 7 5.48 -16.76 25.30
CA LEU A 7 5.70 -16.39 23.91
C LEU A 7 4.66 -15.31 23.56
N SER A 8 5.02 -14.03 23.68
CA SER A 8 4.19 -12.93 23.18
C SER A 8 4.16 -12.99 21.65
N ASN A 9 3.02 -13.43 21.09
CA ASN A 9 2.72 -13.14 19.68
C ASN A 9 2.46 -11.63 19.59
N GLU A 10 3.46 -10.87 19.15
CA GLU A 10 3.27 -9.47 18.76
C GLU A 10 2.36 -9.44 17.52
N VAL A 11 1.06 -9.25 17.75
CA VAL A 11 0.12 -8.92 16.68
C VAL A 11 0.42 -7.48 16.27
N GLY A 12 1.21 -7.32 15.21
CA GLY A 12 1.51 -6.01 14.63
C GLY A 12 0.23 -5.37 14.10
N PHE A 13 -0.38 -4.49 14.89
CA PHE A 13 -1.37 -3.55 14.38
C PHE A 13 -0.64 -2.52 13.53
N ALA A 14 -0.79 -2.59 12.21
CA ALA A 14 -0.46 -1.47 11.36
C ALA A 14 -1.49 -0.36 11.65
N LEU A 15 -1.09 0.62 12.45
CA LEU A 15 -1.90 1.81 12.72
C LEU A 15 -1.89 2.68 11.46
N GLY A 16 -3.07 2.95 10.92
CA GLY A 16 -3.26 3.94 9.86
C GLY A 16 -3.10 5.35 10.41
N ASP A 17 -2.35 6.18 9.68
CA ASP A 17 -2.30 7.60 9.95
C ASP A 17 -3.55 8.29 9.38
N ILE A 18 -3.97 9.38 10.03
CA ILE A 18 -5.11 10.18 9.61
C ILE A 18 -4.61 11.48 8.98
N GLY A 19 -5.22 11.86 7.87
CA GLY A 19 -4.91 13.09 7.16
C GLY A 19 -6.11 13.65 6.42
N THR A 20 -5.85 14.63 5.58
CA THR A 20 -6.86 15.20 4.69
C THR A 20 -6.43 15.07 3.24
N ALA A 21 -7.40 14.96 2.34
CA ALA A 21 -7.16 15.02 0.92
C ALA A 21 -8.09 16.00 0.19
N VAL A 22 -7.55 16.59 -0.87
CA VAL A 22 -8.27 17.39 -1.87
C VAL A 22 -7.84 16.96 -3.27
N SER A 23 -8.65 17.26 -4.29
CA SER A 23 -8.24 17.12 -5.68
C SER A 23 -7.41 18.31 -6.15
N TYR A 24 -6.42 18.09 -7.02
CA TYR A 24 -5.78 19.16 -7.80
C TYR A 24 -5.85 18.84 -9.30
N ALA A 25 -6.05 19.87 -10.10
CA ALA A 25 -6.26 19.76 -11.54
C ALA A 25 -4.92 19.85 -12.31
N PRO A 26 -4.84 19.30 -13.53
CA PRO A 26 -3.71 19.51 -14.43
C PRO A 26 -3.53 21.00 -14.79
N PRO A 27 -2.33 21.42 -15.25
CA PRO A 27 -1.20 20.57 -15.61
C PRO A 27 -0.46 19.99 -14.40
N TYR A 28 -0.13 18.69 -14.46
CA TYR A 28 0.57 17.98 -13.39
C TYR A 28 2.11 18.10 -13.46
N LEU A 29 2.65 18.59 -14.58
CA LEU A 29 4.07 18.82 -14.79
C LEU A 29 4.40 20.33 -14.75
N PRO A 30 5.64 20.72 -14.40
CA PRO A 30 6.69 19.86 -13.84
C PRO A 30 6.39 19.47 -12.39
N THR A 31 6.83 18.29 -11.98
CA THR A 31 6.81 17.88 -10.57
C THR A 31 8.15 18.15 -9.86
N LYS A 32 8.15 18.12 -8.53
CA LYS A 32 9.35 18.21 -7.71
C LYS A 32 10.18 16.92 -7.66
N CYS A 33 9.59 15.76 -7.94
CA CYS A 33 10.34 14.51 -7.98
C CYS A 33 11.17 14.35 -9.25
N HIS A 34 10.53 14.47 -10.41
CA HIS A 34 11.16 14.13 -11.70
C HIS A 34 10.92 15.16 -12.81
N GLY A 35 10.53 16.39 -12.45
CA GLY A 35 10.42 17.50 -13.40
C GLY A 35 9.36 17.23 -14.47
N ASN A 36 9.73 17.35 -15.74
CA ASN A 36 8.84 17.18 -16.91
C ASN A 36 8.71 15.74 -17.40
N ARG A 37 9.19 14.75 -16.65
CA ARG A 37 9.13 13.34 -17.04
C ARG A 37 7.72 12.80 -16.97
N GLN A 38 7.11 12.46 -18.11
CA GLN A 38 5.75 11.92 -18.16
C GLN A 38 5.67 10.48 -17.63
N ASP A 39 6.76 9.72 -17.71
CA ASP A 39 6.86 8.33 -17.27
C ASP A 39 6.84 8.14 -15.75
N GLN A 40 6.80 9.23 -14.98
CA GLN A 40 6.67 9.19 -13.52
C GLN A 40 5.24 8.86 -13.03
N PHE A 41 4.22 9.08 -13.87
CA PHE A 41 2.83 8.88 -13.45
C PHE A 41 2.45 7.39 -13.54
N PRO A 42 1.89 6.80 -12.47
CA PRO A 42 1.43 5.42 -12.49
C PRO A 42 0.20 5.23 -13.40
N PRO A 43 -0.08 3.98 -13.84
CA PRO A 43 -1.32 3.65 -14.53
C PRO A 43 -2.56 4.12 -13.76
N GLY A 44 -3.59 4.57 -14.47
CA GLY A 44 -4.81 5.11 -13.86
C GLY A 44 -4.63 6.46 -13.16
N ASN A 45 -3.44 7.08 -13.27
CA ASN A 45 -3.11 8.38 -12.67
C ASN A 45 -3.31 8.42 -11.14
N PHE A 46 -3.11 7.31 -10.44
CA PHE A 46 -3.24 7.30 -8.98
C PHE A 46 -1.99 7.86 -8.30
N PHE A 47 -1.86 9.18 -8.30
CA PHE A 47 -0.72 9.88 -7.72
C PHE A 47 -1.14 11.10 -6.91
N ALA A 48 -0.20 11.61 -6.12
CA ALA A 48 -0.38 12.77 -5.28
C ALA A 48 0.81 13.74 -5.30
N SER A 49 0.47 15.01 -5.13
CA SER A 49 1.34 16.01 -4.53
C SER A 49 1.13 16.01 -3.02
N VAL A 50 2.18 16.10 -2.22
CA VAL A 50 2.07 15.95 -0.75
C VAL A 50 2.51 17.18 0.01
N SER A 51 1.96 17.34 1.22
CA SER A 51 2.35 18.38 2.17
C SER A 51 3.75 18.19 2.74
N GLU A 52 4.24 19.21 3.43
CA GLU A 52 5.53 19.24 4.15
C GLU A 52 5.69 18.06 5.12
N GLY A 53 4.59 17.63 5.77
CA GLY A 53 4.61 16.53 6.73
C GLY A 53 4.88 15.14 6.12
N ILE A 54 4.67 14.98 4.81
CA ILE A 54 4.94 13.72 4.09
C ILE A 54 6.19 13.85 3.21
N TRP A 55 6.48 15.06 2.71
CA TRP A 55 7.48 15.31 1.66
C TRP A 55 8.89 14.79 1.99
N ASP A 56 9.29 14.85 3.25
CA ASP A 56 10.57 14.34 3.76
C ASP A 56 11.77 14.76 2.89
N ASN A 57 11.85 16.07 2.61
CA ASN A 57 12.89 16.68 1.77
C ASN A 57 13.11 15.96 0.41
N GLY A 58 12.05 15.40 -0.17
CA GLY A 58 12.08 14.68 -1.45
C GLY A 58 12.31 13.18 -1.33
N ALA A 59 12.64 12.65 -0.15
CA ALA A 59 12.72 11.20 0.07
C ALA A 59 11.35 10.50 -0.07
N ALA A 60 10.25 11.27 -0.09
CA ALA A 60 8.91 10.78 -0.38
C ALA A 60 8.69 10.39 -1.84
N CYS A 61 9.51 10.84 -2.77
CA CYS A 61 9.33 10.54 -4.19
C CYS A 61 9.25 9.04 -4.47
N GLY A 62 8.16 8.60 -5.12
CA GLY A 62 7.90 7.20 -5.41
C GLY A 62 7.39 6.36 -4.24
N ARG A 63 7.28 6.91 -3.02
CA ARG A 63 6.59 6.24 -1.90
C ARG A 63 5.14 5.98 -2.27
N ARG A 64 4.62 4.88 -1.76
CA ARG A 64 3.26 4.41 -2.01
C ARG A 64 2.49 4.41 -0.71
N TYR A 65 1.25 4.87 -0.80
CA TYR A 65 0.32 4.86 0.32
C TYR A 65 -0.94 4.12 -0.09
N LYS A 66 -1.39 3.20 0.76
CA LYS A 66 -2.76 2.68 0.69
C LYS A 66 -3.64 3.69 1.40
N LEU A 67 -4.65 4.22 0.71
CA LEU A 67 -5.45 5.36 1.16
C LEU A 67 -6.94 5.10 0.96
N ARG A 68 -7.76 5.45 1.95
CA ARG A 68 -9.22 5.43 1.86
C ARG A 68 -9.87 6.66 2.46
N CYS A 69 -11.04 7.05 1.96
CA CYS A 69 -11.84 8.11 2.55
C CYS A 69 -12.58 7.60 3.79
N ILE A 70 -12.52 8.34 4.89
CA ILE A 70 -13.20 7.98 6.15
C ILE A 70 -14.34 8.92 6.51
N SER A 71 -14.27 10.20 6.12
CA SER A 71 -15.35 11.16 6.30
C SER A 71 -15.17 12.41 5.44
N GLY A 72 -16.18 13.27 5.41
CA GLY A 72 -16.14 14.57 4.76
C GLY A 72 -17.53 15.21 4.70
N ASN A 73 -17.61 16.45 4.24
CA ASN A 73 -18.89 17.16 4.14
C ASN A 73 -19.79 16.50 3.09
N ASN A 74 -21.09 16.36 3.39
CA ASN A 74 -22.08 15.70 2.52
C ASN A 74 -21.78 14.22 2.20
N ARG A 75 -21.16 13.48 3.13
CA ARG A 75 -20.88 12.03 3.03
C ARG A 75 -20.23 11.64 1.68
N PRO A 76 -19.05 12.21 1.37
CA PRO A 76 -18.47 12.11 0.03
C PRO A 76 -17.81 10.75 -0.22
N CYS A 77 -17.44 10.01 0.82
CA CYS A 77 -16.60 8.81 0.70
C CYS A 77 -17.27 7.67 -0.07
N LYS A 78 -16.55 7.15 -1.06
CA LYS A 78 -16.79 5.83 -1.64
C LYS A 78 -16.15 4.76 -0.75
N ASP A 79 -16.67 3.54 -0.81
CA ASP A 79 -16.13 2.40 -0.06
C ASP A 79 -15.01 1.72 -0.86
N GLU A 80 -13.97 2.52 -1.17
CA GLU A 80 -12.86 2.12 -2.02
C GLU A 80 -11.54 2.48 -1.33
N THR A 81 -10.55 1.62 -1.51
CA THR A 81 -9.17 1.84 -1.05
C THR A 81 -8.25 1.80 -2.25
N ILE A 82 -7.41 2.84 -2.40
CA ILE A 82 -6.52 2.99 -3.54
C ILE A 82 -5.06 3.02 -3.11
N ASP A 83 -4.18 2.57 -3.99
CA ASP A 83 -2.75 2.81 -3.86
C ASP A 83 -2.41 4.13 -4.57
N VAL A 84 -1.67 5.01 -3.90
CA VAL A 84 -1.31 6.34 -4.41
C VAL A 84 0.20 6.54 -4.34
N TRP A 85 0.78 7.03 -5.44
CA TRP A 85 2.21 7.31 -5.56
C TRP A 85 2.49 8.79 -5.31
N VAL A 86 3.51 9.09 -4.53
CA VAL A 86 3.99 10.46 -4.39
C VAL A 86 4.83 10.84 -5.59
N VAL A 87 4.40 11.86 -6.32
CA VAL A 87 5.11 12.36 -7.52
C VAL A 87 5.49 13.83 -7.41
N ASP A 88 4.91 14.59 -6.48
CA ASP A 88 5.15 16.03 -6.36
C ASP A 88 5.09 16.55 -4.92
N PHE A 89 5.55 17.78 -4.73
CA PHE A 89 5.46 18.53 -3.48
C PHE A 89 4.54 19.74 -3.64
N CYS A 90 3.70 19.93 -2.64
CA CYS A 90 2.74 21.02 -2.57
C CYS A 90 3.45 22.37 -2.41
N ARG A 91 3.43 23.20 -3.46
CA ARG A 91 4.14 24.49 -3.46
C ARG A 91 3.43 25.59 -2.68
N LYS A 92 2.15 25.43 -2.38
CA LYS A 92 1.38 26.40 -1.60
C LYS A 92 1.74 26.23 -0.13
N SER A 93 2.03 27.34 0.55
CA SER A 93 2.28 27.36 1.99
C SER A 93 1.22 28.22 2.70
N PRO A 94 0.47 27.68 3.68
CA PRO A 94 0.43 26.27 4.04
C PRO A 94 -0.21 25.42 2.94
N CYS A 95 0.21 24.15 2.82
CA CYS A 95 -0.42 23.21 1.91
C CYS A 95 -1.89 22.98 2.32
N PRO A 96 -2.87 22.97 1.39
CA PRO A 96 -4.29 22.91 1.74
C PRO A 96 -4.77 21.57 2.31
N SER A 97 -3.96 20.51 2.19
CA SER A 97 -4.26 19.16 2.66
C SER A 97 -2.98 18.32 2.79
N THR A 98 -3.05 17.19 3.49
CA THR A 98 -1.95 16.21 3.58
C THR A 98 -1.59 15.64 2.21
N PHE A 99 -2.62 15.26 1.44
CA PHE A 99 -2.53 14.77 0.07
C PHE A 99 -3.34 15.65 -0.88
N LEU A 100 -2.70 16.13 -1.94
CA LEU A 100 -3.38 16.67 -3.11
C LEU A 100 -3.39 15.52 -4.13
N LEU A 101 -4.54 14.87 -4.29
CA LEU A 101 -4.73 13.74 -5.18
C LEU A 101 -5.02 14.22 -6.60
N SER A 102 -4.51 13.50 -7.60
CA SER A 102 -4.94 13.72 -8.99
C SER A 102 -6.47 13.62 -9.09
N THR A 103 -7.06 14.21 -10.13
CA THR A 103 -8.51 14.11 -10.37
C THR A 103 -9.00 12.66 -10.37
N ASP A 104 -8.25 11.74 -10.99
CA ASP A 104 -8.61 10.33 -11.10
C ASP A 104 -8.55 9.63 -9.74
N ALA A 105 -7.44 9.80 -9.00
CA ALA A 105 -7.28 9.25 -7.65
C ALA A 105 -8.37 9.76 -6.69
N PHE A 106 -8.64 11.06 -6.73
CA PHE A 106 -9.64 11.67 -5.86
C PHE A 106 -11.05 11.18 -6.19
N SER A 107 -11.37 11.05 -7.48
CA SER A 107 -12.67 10.53 -7.94
C SER A 107 -12.88 9.06 -7.54
N ALA A 108 -11.81 8.27 -7.37
CA ALA A 108 -11.92 6.89 -6.95
C ALA A 108 -12.41 6.76 -5.49
N VAL A 109 -12.03 7.69 -4.62
CA VAL A 109 -12.38 7.65 -3.18
C VAL A 109 -13.51 8.61 -2.77
N SER A 110 -13.90 9.55 -3.64
CA SER A 110 -14.92 10.57 -3.34
C SER A 110 -15.96 10.70 -4.46
N ARG A 111 -17.23 10.91 -4.07
CA ARG A 111 -18.33 11.30 -4.97
C ARG A 111 -18.43 12.82 -5.17
N SER A 112 -17.73 13.62 -4.36
CA SER A 112 -17.79 15.08 -4.40
C SER A 112 -16.45 15.65 -4.83
N PRO A 113 -16.28 16.11 -6.09
CA PRO A 113 -14.97 16.34 -6.73
C PRO A 113 -14.15 17.49 -6.12
N SER A 114 -14.78 18.40 -5.39
CA SER A 114 -14.15 19.63 -4.87
C SER A 114 -14.17 19.74 -3.35
N THR A 115 -14.66 18.72 -2.64
CA THR A 115 -14.79 18.76 -1.17
C THR A 115 -13.52 18.21 -0.51
N ARG A 116 -13.03 18.86 0.54
CA ARG A 116 -11.98 18.27 1.39
C ARG A 116 -12.53 17.04 2.11
N ILE A 117 -11.81 15.94 2.02
CA ILE A 117 -12.14 14.68 2.71
C ILE A 117 -11.09 14.38 3.78
N ASN A 118 -11.51 13.66 4.81
CA ASN A 118 -10.61 13.03 5.76
C ASN A 118 -10.26 11.64 5.24
N VAL A 119 -9.00 11.27 5.34
CA VAL A 119 -8.47 10.01 4.83
C VAL A 119 -7.71 9.28 5.92
N GLU A 120 -7.76 7.95 5.88
CA GLU A 120 -6.82 7.08 6.55
C GLU A 120 -5.82 6.58 5.51
N TYR A 121 -4.54 6.53 5.87
CA TYR A 121 -3.49 6.05 4.99
C TYR A 121 -2.40 5.28 5.75
N ILE A 122 -1.79 4.32 5.05
CA ILE A 122 -0.60 3.59 5.52
C ILE A 122 0.46 3.59 4.43
N GLN A 123 1.72 3.79 4.81
CA GLN A 123 2.84 3.63 3.87
C GLN A 123 3.01 2.16 3.52
N TYR A 124 3.06 1.86 2.22
CA TYR A 124 3.38 0.51 1.73
C TYR A 124 4.89 0.38 1.55
N ASP A 125 5.59 -0.02 2.61
CA ASP A 125 6.98 -0.42 2.49
C ASP A 125 7.04 -1.80 1.81
N ARG A 126 7.62 -1.85 0.61
CA ARG A 126 7.93 -3.12 -0.10
C ARG A 126 9.05 -3.92 0.59
N ILE A 127 9.22 -3.82 1.90
CA ILE A 127 10.27 -4.55 2.62
C ILE A 127 9.92 -6.04 2.79
N GLN A 128 8.70 -6.49 2.53
CA GLN A 128 8.31 -7.87 2.84
C GLN A 128 8.72 -8.98 1.84
N LEU A 129 9.47 -8.71 0.77
CA LEU A 129 9.89 -9.79 -0.16
C LEU A 129 11.37 -9.85 -0.46
N ARG A 130 12.09 -8.73 -0.56
CA ARG A 130 13.55 -8.77 -0.81
C ARG A 130 14.37 -9.04 0.44
N HIS A 131 14.08 -8.32 1.55
CA HIS A 131 14.75 -8.60 2.82
C HIS A 131 14.35 -9.95 3.40
N VAL A 132 13.10 -10.38 3.21
CA VAL A 132 12.63 -11.70 3.62
C VAL A 132 13.35 -12.80 2.79
N ALA A 133 13.49 -12.65 1.48
CA ALA A 133 14.27 -13.59 0.66
C ALA A 133 15.76 -13.66 1.05
N GLU A 134 16.40 -12.53 1.34
CA GLU A 134 17.80 -12.51 1.79
C GLU A 134 17.97 -13.18 3.17
N LEU A 135 17.00 -13.02 4.07
CA LEU A 135 16.97 -13.75 5.35
C LEU A 135 16.70 -15.25 5.18
N TYR A 136 15.84 -15.65 4.24
CA TYR A 136 15.58 -17.07 3.94
C TYR A 136 16.75 -17.75 3.22
N HIS A 137 17.50 -17.04 2.36
CA HIS A 137 18.66 -17.60 1.67
C HIS A 137 19.86 -17.85 2.61
N ALA A 138 19.95 -17.14 3.74
CA ALA A 138 21.00 -17.36 4.73
C ALA A 138 20.85 -18.70 5.49
N ASP A 139 19.68 -19.35 5.45
CA ASP A 139 19.38 -20.59 6.19
C ASP A 139 19.52 -21.88 5.35
N GLY A 140 20.03 -21.79 4.12
CA GLY A 140 20.44 -22.97 3.33
C GLY A 140 19.33 -23.97 2.95
N SER A 141 18.05 -23.62 3.05
CA SER A 141 16.95 -24.48 2.59
C SER A 141 16.76 -24.37 1.07
N GLU A 142 17.11 -25.43 0.33
CA GLU A 142 16.87 -25.55 -1.11
C GLU A 142 15.37 -25.72 -1.40
N ILE A 143 14.77 -24.76 -2.11
CA ILE A 143 13.38 -24.82 -2.56
C ILE A 143 13.32 -25.69 -3.81
N GLN A 144 12.81 -26.92 -3.70
CA GLN A 144 12.46 -27.71 -4.88
C GLN A 144 11.02 -27.41 -5.30
N GLU A 145 10.86 -26.78 -6.46
CA GLU A 145 9.59 -26.45 -7.10
C GLU A 145 8.76 -27.74 -7.32
N ARG A 146 7.79 -28.02 -6.44
CA ARG A 146 6.79 -29.08 -6.67
C ARG A 146 5.49 -28.44 -7.11
N SER A 147 5.15 -28.65 -8.38
CA SER A 147 3.88 -28.25 -8.97
C SER A 147 2.70 -28.88 -8.24
N ILE A 148 1.86 -28.07 -7.59
CA ILE A 148 0.66 -28.54 -6.91
C ILE A 148 -0.46 -28.65 -7.95
N THR A 149 -0.88 -29.87 -8.28
CA THR A 149 -2.06 -30.10 -9.13
C THR A 149 -3.29 -30.26 -8.24
N VAL A 150 -4.18 -29.26 -8.21
CA VAL A 150 -5.47 -29.35 -7.50
C VAL A 150 -6.50 -30.03 -8.42
N LYS A 151 -7.00 -31.21 -8.02
CA LYS A 151 -8.17 -31.85 -8.64
C LYS A 151 -9.42 -31.54 -7.80
N THR A 152 -10.31 -30.71 -8.32
CA THR A 152 -11.66 -30.49 -7.77
C THR A 152 -12.58 -31.68 -8.12
N ARG A 153 -13.37 -32.14 -7.14
CA ARG A 153 -14.48 -33.08 -7.37
C ARG A 153 -15.69 -32.32 -7.92
N GLU A 154 -15.60 -31.94 -9.20
CA GLU A 154 -16.69 -31.81 -10.17
C GLU A 154 -16.10 -31.17 -11.43
N GLY A 155 -16.28 -31.85 -12.56
CA GLY A 155 -15.53 -31.57 -13.79
C GLY A 155 -15.81 -30.20 -14.39
N LYS A 156 -14.92 -29.23 -14.13
CA LYS A 156 -14.62 -28.12 -15.04
C LYS A 156 -13.28 -27.46 -14.66
N ARG A 157 -12.26 -27.65 -15.50
CA ARG A 157 -10.97 -26.95 -15.40
C ARG A 157 -11.21 -25.44 -15.51
N LYS A 158 -10.87 -24.68 -14.47
CA LYS A 158 -10.61 -23.24 -14.57
C LYS A 158 -9.25 -22.97 -13.95
N ASN A 159 -8.34 -22.38 -14.74
CA ASN A 159 -7.10 -21.81 -14.22
C ASN A 159 -7.48 -20.60 -13.38
N PHE A 160 -7.23 -20.66 -12.08
CA PHE A 160 -7.35 -19.52 -11.18
C PHE A 160 -6.00 -19.36 -10.49
N GLN A 161 -5.30 -18.27 -10.79
CA GLN A 161 -4.18 -17.81 -9.97
C GLN A 161 -4.81 -17.23 -8.69
N GLN A 162 -4.98 -18.08 -7.67
CA GLN A 162 -5.43 -17.62 -6.34
C GLN A 162 -4.22 -17.25 -5.49
N GLU A 163 -4.24 -15.99 -5.07
CA GLU A 163 -3.47 -15.43 -3.97
C GLU A 163 -3.64 -16.26 -2.67
N GLU A 164 -2.50 -16.40 -2.00
CA GLU A 164 -2.25 -16.52 -0.55
C GLU A 164 -3.19 -17.39 0.32
N SER A 165 -2.65 -18.52 0.77
CA SER A 165 -2.68 -18.95 2.18
C SER A 165 -1.74 -20.15 2.37
N PHE A 166 -0.59 -19.93 3.03
CA PHE A 166 0.34 -20.99 3.43
C PHE A 166 -0.06 -21.54 4.80
N ASN A 167 -0.48 -22.81 4.88
CA ASN A 167 -0.59 -23.53 6.14
C ASN A 167 0.69 -24.35 6.38
N VAL A 168 1.40 -24.05 7.47
CA VAL A 168 2.60 -24.76 7.92
C VAL A 168 2.20 -26.06 8.62
N VAL A 169 2.41 -27.21 7.98
CA VAL A 169 2.27 -28.52 8.63
C VAL A 169 3.57 -28.83 9.38
N ARG A 170 3.57 -28.74 10.72
CA ARG A 170 4.68 -29.25 11.56
C ARG A 170 4.72 -30.78 11.48
N LYS A 171 5.73 -31.35 10.83
CA LYS A 171 6.09 -32.77 11.00
C LYS A 171 6.97 -32.89 12.24
N ARG A 172 6.51 -33.61 13.27
CA ARG A 172 7.37 -34.04 14.39
C ARG A 172 8.32 -35.11 13.87
N GLU A 173 9.61 -34.82 13.91
CA GLU A 173 10.67 -35.80 13.70
C GLU A 173 10.91 -36.53 15.02
N LYS A 174 10.56 -37.82 15.08
CA LYS A 174 11.05 -38.73 16.12
C LYS A 174 12.52 -38.99 15.81
N ARG A 175 13.39 -38.62 16.74
CA ARG A 175 14.81 -38.98 16.79
C ARG A 175 14.91 -40.24 17.67
N ASP A 176 15.54 -41.26 17.10
CA ASP A 176 16.12 -42.49 17.67
C ASP A 176 15.24 -43.41 18.54
#